data_AF-A0A1V1X0M2-F1
#
_entry.id   AF-A0A1V1X0M2-F1
#
_cell.length_a   1.000
_cell.length_b   1.000
_cell.length_c   1.000
_cell.angle_alpha   90.00
_cell.angle_beta   90.00
_cell.angle_gamma   90.00
#
_symmetry.space_group_name_H-M   'P 1'
#
loop_
_entity.id
_entity.type
_entity.pdbx_description
1 polymer ?
#
loop_
_entity_poly.entity_id
_entity_poly.type
_entity_poly.pdbx_seq_one_letter_code
_entity_poly.pdbx_strand_id
1 'polypeptide(L)'
;MAGNFFVDGAVRRPGSYPIRNKIVISEALLTTGGIAPYALKDSLMLIRNVEGSGRKIIELKFNKPDHQEMEVQDGAIIIVKTSTWGKMVHVTGIIIGIPGLIWGGYHDPERQIKS
;
A
#
# COMPACT_ATOMS: atom_id res chain seq x y z
N MET A 1 9.60 -18.65 -10.39
CA MET A 1 8.34 -18.39 -9.68
C MET A 1 7.91 -16.99 -10.10
N ALA A 2 6.72 -16.83 -10.68
CA ALA A 2 6.18 -15.48 -10.90
C ALA A 2 5.69 -14.98 -9.54
N GLY A 3 6.23 -13.86 -9.08
CA GLY A 3 5.77 -13.23 -7.85
C GLY A 3 4.36 -12.66 -8.02
N ASN A 4 3.67 -12.33 -6.93
CA ASN A 4 2.38 -11.67 -6.98
C ASN A 4 2.39 -10.42 -6.08
N PHE A 5 1.63 -9.40 -6.46
CA PHE A 5 1.32 -8.26 -5.60
C PHE A 5 -0.18 -8.15 -5.38
N PHE A 6 -0.58 -7.47 -4.32
CA PHE A 6 -1.98 -7.20 -4.01
C PHE A 6 -2.26 -5.71 -4.08
N VAL A 7 -3.37 -5.31 -4.69
CA VAL A 7 -3.81 -3.91 -4.74
C VAL A 7 -5.21 -3.78 -4.17
N ASP A 8 -5.39 -2.78 -3.30
CA ASP A 8 -6.66 -2.49 -2.65
C ASP A 8 -6.92 -0.98 -2.54
N GLY A 9 -8.13 -0.60 -2.11
CA GLY A 9 -8.56 0.77 -1.88
C GLY A 9 -9.19 1.42 -3.12
N ALA A 10 -8.85 2.68 -3.38
CA ALA A 10 -9.47 3.51 -4.42
C ALA A 10 -8.97 3.23 -5.85
N VAL A 11 -8.93 1.95 -6.23
CA VAL A 11 -8.63 1.46 -7.58
C VAL A 11 -9.88 0.91 -8.24
N ARG A 12 -9.89 0.79 -9.58
CA ARG A 12 -11.06 0.25 -10.29
C ARG A 12 -11.27 -1.24 -10.05
N ARG A 13 -10.19 -2.00 -9.93
CA ARG A 13 -10.22 -3.46 -9.71
C ARG A 13 -9.24 -3.83 -8.60
N PRO A 14 -9.67 -3.89 -7.33
CA PRO A 14 -8.84 -4.44 -6.27
C PRO A 14 -8.66 -5.95 -6.47
N GLY A 15 -7.53 -6.50 -6.04
CA GLY A 15 -7.22 -7.93 -6.18
C GLY A 15 -5.72 -8.23 -6.23
N SER A 16 -5.41 -9.51 -6.47
CA SER A 16 -4.03 -9.97 -6.66
C SER A 16 -3.67 -10.01 -8.14
N TYR A 17 -2.45 -9.57 -8.43
CA TYR A 17 -1.92 -9.43 -9.78
C TYR A 17 -0.56 -10.13 -9.89
N PRO A 18 -0.31 -10.88 -10.98
CA PRO A 18 0.95 -11.57 -11.20
C PRO A 18 2.04 -10.61 -11.69
N ILE A 19 3.22 -10.71 -11.10
CA ILE A 19 4.47 -10.07 -11.52
C ILE A 19 5.09 -10.95 -12.60
N ARG A 20 4.84 -10.58 -13.86
CA ARG A 20 5.42 -11.28 -15.02
C ARG A 20 6.87 -10.87 -15.27
N ASN A 21 7.16 -9.59 -15.14
CA ASN A 21 8.47 -8.95 -15.24
C ASN A 21 8.58 -7.89 -14.14
N LYS A 22 9.73 -7.20 -14.04
CA LYS A 22 9.85 -6.00 -13.21
C LYS A 22 8.72 -5.03 -13.53
N ILE A 23 7.96 -4.65 -12.52
CA ILE A 23 6.81 -3.75 -12.62
C ILE A 23 6.98 -2.62 -11.62
N VAL A 24 6.71 -1.40 -12.05
CA VAL A 24 6.77 -0.20 -11.19
C VAL A 24 5.38 0.16 -10.66
N ILE A 25 5.30 1.01 -9.63
CA ILE A 25 4.04 1.41 -8.99
C ILE A 25 3.03 1.96 -10.00
N SER A 26 3.47 2.80 -10.96
CA SER A 26 2.59 3.36 -11.98
C SER A 26 1.95 2.28 -12.86
N GLU A 27 2.75 1.35 -13.37
CA GLU A 27 2.29 0.20 -14.15
C GLU A 27 1.36 -0.70 -13.34
N ALA A 28 1.72 -1.00 -12.09
CA ALA A 28 0.90 -1.79 -11.18
C ALA A 28 -0.50 -1.19 -11.03
N LEU A 29 -0.60 0.13 -10.84
CA LEU A 29 -1.89 0.81 -10.75
C LEU A 29 -2.64 0.80 -12.09
N LEU A 30 -1.95 0.92 -13.22
CA LEU A 30 -2.55 0.79 -14.54
C LEU A 30 -3.15 -0.60 -14.77
N THR A 31 -2.49 -1.67 -14.30
CA THR A 31 -3.02 -3.05 -14.39
C THR A 31 -4.35 -3.24 -13.66
N THR A 32 -4.62 -2.41 -12.64
CA THR A 32 -5.91 -2.40 -11.94
C THR A 32 -7.04 -1.68 -12.70
N GLY A 33 -6.74 -1.16 -13.89
CA GLY A 33 -7.62 -0.27 -14.65
C GLY A 33 -7.39 1.21 -14.32
N GLY A 34 -6.35 1.53 -13.56
CA GLY A 34 -6.03 2.88 -13.11
C GLY A 34 -6.67 3.25 -11.78
N ILE A 35 -6.19 4.38 -11.25
CA ILE A 35 -6.71 5.00 -10.04
C ILE A 35 -8.10 5.57 -10.34
N ALA A 36 -9.05 5.40 -9.43
CA ALA A 36 -10.38 5.97 -9.60
C ALA A 36 -10.32 7.52 -9.67
N PRO A 37 -11.15 8.18 -10.51
CA PRO A 37 -11.08 9.63 -10.71
C PRO A 37 -11.36 10.45 -9.43
N TYR A 38 -12.05 9.85 -8.45
CA TYR A 38 -12.36 10.42 -7.14
C TYR A 38 -11.35 10.07 -6.03
N ALA A 39 -10.29 9.32 -6.33
CA ALA A 39 -9.27 9.00 -5.35
C ALA A 39 -8.44 10.25 -5.01
N LEU A 40 -7.90 10.30 -3.78
CA LEU A 40 -6.78 11.20 -3.52
C LEU A 40 -5.60 10.67 -4.32
N LYS A 41 -5.38 11.25 -5.50
CA LYS A 41 -4.26 10.87 -6.37
C LYS A 41 -2.92 10.96 -5.63
N ASP A 42 -2.85 11.69 -4.51
CA ASP A 42 -1.59 12.03 -3.86
C ASP A 42 -1.09 11.09 -2.77
N SER A 43 -1.85 10.07 -2.31
CA SER A 43 -1.36 9.19 -1.23
C SER A 43 -1.71 7.71 -1.42
N LEU A 44 -0.66 6.89 -1.37
CA LEU A 44 -0.62 5.44 -1.53
C LEU A 44 0.15 4.87 -0.35
N MET A 45 -0.21 3.67 0.12
CA MET A 45 0.60 2.92 1.09
C MET A 45 1.14 1.67 0.43
N LEU A 46 2.46 1.53 0.42
CA LEU A 46 3.16 0.33 0.00
C LEU A 46 3.63 -0.43 1.24
N ILE A 47 3.14 -1.65 1.39
CA ILE A 47 3.58 -2.58 2.44
C ILE A 47 4.41 -3.66 1.75
N ARG A 48 5.67 -3.79 2.12
CA ARG A 48 6.55 -4.84 1.59
C ARG A 48 7.44 -5.43 2.67
N ASN A 49 7.92 -6.65 2.45
CA ASN A 49 8.94 -7.23 3.31
C ASN A 49 10.31 -6.64 2.95
N VAL A 50 11.07 -6.21 3.95
CA VAL A 50 12.45 -5.80 3.79
C VAL A 50 13.31 -6.79 4.54
N GLU A 51 14.28 -7.37 3.84
CA GLU A 51 15.20 -8.36 4.40
C GLU A 51 15.87 -7.80 5.66
N GLY A 52 15.78 -8.55 6.76
CA GLY A 52 16.33 -8.16 8.06
C GLY A 52 15.52 -7.12 8.87
N SER A 53 14.48 -6.50 8.30
CA SER A 53 13.67 -5.46 8.98
C SER A 53 12.17 -5.82 9.11
N GLY A 54 11.72 -6.92 8.51
CA GLY A 54 10.31 -7.33 8.56
C GLY A 54 9.42 -6.52 7.60
N ARG A 55 8.14 -6.38 7.92
CA ARG A 55 7.18 -5.62 7.07
C ARG A 55 7.41 -4.12 7.25
N LYS A 56 7.79 -3.44 6.16
CA LYS A 56 7.90 -1.99 6.10
C LYS A 56 6.68 -1.39 5.43
N ILE A 57 6.13 -0.35 6.04
CA ILE A 57 5.06 0.48 5.48
C ILE A 57 5.71 1.75 4.94
N ILE A 58 5.47 2.06 3.68
CA ILE A 58 6.02 3.23 2.98
C ILE A 58 4.84 4.03 2.44
N GLU A 59 4.69 5.27 2.90
CA GLU A 59 3.73 6.19 2.29
C GLU A 59 4.34 6.78 1.01
N LEU A 60 3.68 6.51 -0.11
CA LEU A 60 4.05 7.00 -1.42
C LEU A 60 3.07 8.08 -1.86
N LYS A 61 3.61 9.04 -2.61
CA LYS A 61 2.84 10.10 -3.28
C LYS A 61 2.93 9.92 -4.78
N PHE A 62 1.80 9.68 -5.44
CA PHE A 62 1.77 9.49 -6.90
C PHE A 62 2.19 10.74 -7.66
N ASN A 63 2.11 11.94 -7.06
CA ASN A 63 2.56 13.17 -7.71
C ASN A 63 4.09 13.29 -7.85
N LYS A 64 4.86 12.42 -7.18
CA LYS A 64 6.32 12.39 -7.29
C LYS A 64 6.75 11.32 -8.29
N PRO A 65 7.55 11.66 -9.32
CA PRO A 65 8.02 10.69 -10.31
C PRO A 65 8.85 9.57 -9.65
N ASP A 66 9.67 9.88 -8.64
CA ASP A 66 10.48 8.89 -7.91
C ASP A 66 9.64 7.75 -7.30
N HIS A 67 8.41 8.07 -6.86
CA HIS A 67 7.52 7.08 -6.26
C HIS A 67 6.77 6.26 -7.31
N GLN A 68 6.55 6.82 -8.50
CA GLN A 68 5.93 6.13 -9.62
C GLN A 68 6.85 5.05 -10.20
N GLU A 69 8.16 5.34 -10.25
CA GLU A 69 9.21 4.47 -10.78
C GLU A 69 9.69 3.41 -9.77
N MET A 70 9.16 3.41 -8.55
CA MET A 70 9.53 2.45 -7.52
C MET A 70 9.11 1.03 -7.93
N GLU A 71 10.04 0.08 -7.85
CA GLU A 71 9.80 -1.32 -8.19
C GLU A 71 8.89 -2.00 -7.15
N VAL A 72 7.86 -2.71 -7.63
CA VAL A 72 6.97 -3.51 -6.81
C VAL A 72 7.60 -4.88 -6.59
N GLN A 73 7.83 -5.22 -5.33
CA GLN A 73 8.42 -6.50 -4.95
C GLN A 73 7.36 -7.60 -4.83
N ASP A 74 7.80 -8.84 -4.92
CA ASP A 74 6.96 -10.00 -4.63
C ASP A 74 6.38 -9.93 -3.21
N GLY A 75 5.10 -10.25 -3.07
CA GLY A 75 4.36 -10.16 -1.81
C GLY A 75 4.05 -8.74 -1.35
N ALA A 76 4.30 -7.72 -2.17
CA ALA A 76 3.94 -6.35 -1.85
C ALA A 76 2.43 -6.11 -1.86
N ILE A 77 1.96 -5.25 -0.97
CA ILE A 77 0.57 -4.79 -0.87
C ILE A 77 0.54 -3.28 -1.13
N ILE A 78 -0.28 -2.86 -2.08
CA ILE A 78 -0.48 -1.47 -2.46
C ILE A 78 -1.90 -1.07 -2.06
N ILE A 79 -2.03 -0.04 -1.23
CA ILE A 79 -3.33 0.48 -0.79
C ILE A 79 -3.46 1.93 -1.28
N VAL A 80 -4.48 2.21 -2.09
CA VAL A 80 -4.75 3.55 -2.60
C VAL A 80 -5.73 4.27 -1.68
N LYS A 81 -5.31 5.37 -1.06
CA LYS A 81 -6.15 6.13 -0.11
C LYS A 81 -7.21 6.95 -0.85
N THR A 82 -8.39 7.07 -0.24
CA THR A 82 -9.44 8.02 -0.67
C THR A 82 -9.60 9.15 0.35
N SER A 83 -10.08 10.32 -0.10
CA SER A 83 -10.18 11.55 0.70
C SER A 83 -11.08 11.39 1.92
N THR A 84 -12.06 10.48 1.83
CA THR A 84 -13.02 10.21 2.89
C THR A 84 -12.44 9.41 4.05
N TRP A 85 -11.41 8.58 3.82
CA TRP A 85 -10.83 7.70 4.85
C TRP A 85 -9.60 8.28 5.53
N GLY A 86 -8.84 9.12 4.83
CA GLY A 86 -7.58 9.69 5.32
C GLY A 86 -7.72 10.44 6.65
N LYS A 87 -8.87 11.08 6.91
CA LYS A 87 -9.12 11.82 8.15
C LYS A 87 -9.41 10.92 9.36
N MET A 88 -9.81 9.67 9.14
CA MET A 88 -10.20 8.74 10.21
C MET A 88 -9.05 7.83 10.65
N VAL A 89 -8.10 7.52 9.76
CA VAL A 89 -6.93 6.66 10.05
C VAL A 89 -5.82 7.34 10.87
N HIS A 90 -5.78 8.68 10.93
CA HIS A 90 -4.77 9.39 11.73
C HIS A 90 -4.99 9.27 13.25
N VAL A 91 -6.17 8.81 13.70
CA VAL A 91 -6.54 8.80 15.13
C VAL A 91 -6.35 7.43 15.79
N THR A 92 -6.30 6.35 15.02
CA THR A 92 -6.27 4.98 15.57
C THR A 92 -5.61 4.07 14.53
N GLY A 93 -4.58 3.31 14.92
CA GLY A 93 -3.86 2.39 14.05
C GLY A 93 -4.79 1.62 13.09
N ILE A 94 -4.36 1.53 11.84
CA ILE A 94 -5.17 1.10 10.71
C ILE A 94 -5.61 -0.38 10.87
N ILE A 95 -6.93 -0.59 10.91
CA ILE A 95 -7.60 -1.88 10.73
C ILE A 95 -8.32 -1.81 9.38
N ILE A 96 -7.80 -2.47 8.34
CA ILE A 96 -8.55 -2.65 7.09
C ILE A 96 -8.52 -4.12 6.68
N GLY A 97 -9.64 -4.79 6.94
CA GLY A 97 -10.40 -5.50 5.91
C GLY A 97 -9.81 -6.71 5.20
N ILE A 98 -8.63 -7.24 5.54
CA ILE A 98 -8.15 -8.48 4.91
C ILE A 98 -8.61 -9.70 5.72
N PRO A 99 -9.59 -10.51 5.25
CA PRO A 99 -9.93 -11.76 5.89
C PRO A 99 -8.72 -12.70 5.84
N GLY A 100 -8.13 -13.00 7.00
CA GLY A 100 -7.06 -14.01 7.17
C GLY A 100 -5.65 -13.48 7.41
N LEU A 101 -5.38 -12.17 7.32
CA LEU A 101 -4.02 -11.61 7.51
C LEU A 101 -3.78 -10.91 8.86
N ILE A 102 -4.81 -10.72 9.68
CA ILE A 102 -4.73 -9.89 10.90
C ILE A 102 -5.24 -10.66 12.13
N TRP A 103 -4.37 -11.45 12.76
CA TRP A 103 -4.55 -11.90 14.15
C TRP A 103 -3.23 -11.94 14.94
N GLY A 104 -2.21 -11.20 14.51
CA GLY A 104 -0.90 -11.22 15.15
C GLY A 104 -0.18 -9.88 15.05
N GLY A 105 -0.43 -9.00 16.02
CA GLY A 105 0.50 -7.95 16.44
C GLY A 105 0.52 -6.66 15.62
N TYR A 106 -0.26 -5.67 16.05
CA TYR A 106 0.19 -4.28 16.03
C TYR A 106 0.69 -3.97 17.45
N HIS A 107 2.02 -3.97 17.63
CA HIS A 107 2.64 -3.37 18.81
C HIS A 107 3.03 -1.95 18.40
N ASP A 108 2.38 -0.97 19.02
CA ASP A 108 2.64 0.46 18.87
C ASP A 108 3.88 0.82 19.71
N PRO A 109 5.01 1.25 19.11
CA PRO A 109 6.17 1.69 19.87
C PRO A 109 6.34 3.20 19.88
N GLU A 110 5.28 4.02 19.84
CA GLU A 110 5.41 5.47 19.96
C GLU A 110 4.44 6.06 20.99
N ARG A 111 4.67 5.70 22.26
CA ARG A 111 4.24 6.52 23.39
C ARG A 111 5.32 6.63 24.46
N GLN A 112 6.48 7.19 24.09
CA GLN A 112 7.49 7.62 25.06
C GLN A 112 8.19 8.93 24.65
N ILE A 113 7.45 9.99 24.32
CA ILE A 113 8.00 11.34 24.46
C ILE A 113 6.89 12.31 24.92
N LYS A 114 6.65 12.34 26.23
CA LYS A 114 6.42 13.60 26.94
C LYS A 114 6.65 13.36 28.44
N SER A 115 7.90 13.60 28.84
CA SER A 115 8.18 14.06 30.21
C SER A 115 7.64 15.48 30.40
#